data_AF-A0A8T4DT53-F1
#
_entry.id   AF-A0A8T4DT53-F1
#
_cell.length_a   1.000
_cell.length_b   1.000
_cell.length_c   1.000
_cell.angle_alpha   90.00
_cell.angle_beta   90.00
_cell.angle_gamma   90.00
#
_symmetry.space_group_name_H-M   'P 1'
#
loop_
_entity.id
_entity.type
_entity.pdbx_description
1 polymer ?
#
loop_
_entity_poly.entity_id
_entity_poly.type
_entity_poly.pdbx_seq_one_letter_code
_entity_poly.pdbx_strand_id
1 'polypeptide(L)'
;MNHIRTLFMYLIFSIIGAFFLLILVMKGLTSTSPLQFQEKLWISSSLFLCFLLGISFTIRPNWMRHFYHKKKNEKNLLQTPGKRYFQGHHPNCSTFQNHTIQWNGKILCAGCFGHFLGLWISLVITIVYVTIDVQLTKMTAVFLFSAGLLILLLMYIEILHRSTHASFHVFINALLPLSFFSISIAVGEITGETLYGLFSILLCFLWLDTRVQLSKARHKQLCASCTESCKLFVPA
;
A
#
# COMPACT_ATOMS: atom_id res chain seq x y z
N MET A 1 -19.72 -15.09 8.44
CA MET A 1 -19.75 -14.08 9.52
C MET A 1 -18.36 -13.56 9.93
N ASN A 2 -17.36 -14.41 10.16
CA ASN A 2 -16.05 -13.95 10.70
C ASN A 2 -15.30 -12.92 9.81
N HIS A 3 -15.34 -13.06 8.48
CA HIS A 3 -14.60 -12.17 7.58
C HIS A 3 -15.10 -10.71 7.57
N ILE A 4 -16.42 -10.49 7.63
CA ILE A 4 -17.01 -9.14 7.64
C ILE A 4 -16.63 -8.42 8.94
N ARG A 5 -16.67 -9.13 10.08
CA ARG A 5 -16.26 -8.60 11.37
C ARG A 5 -14.79 -8.21 11.38
N THR A 6 -13.91 -9.04 10.83
CA THR A 6 -12.48 -8.72 10.70
C THR A 6 -12.28 -7.46 9.86
N LEU A 7 -12.91 -7.36 8.69
CA LEU A 7 -12.82 -6.18 7.83
C LEU A 7 -13.28 -4.89 8.53
N PHE A 8 -14.40 -4.97 9.27
CA PHE A 8 -14.92 -3.85 10.03
C PHE A 8 -13.96 -3.38 11.13
N MET A 9 -13.30 -4.31 11.82
CA MET A 9 -12.26 -3.97 12.81
C MET A 9 -11.08 -3.23 12.18
N TYR A 10 -10.59 -3.68 11.02
CA TYR A 10 -9.52 -3.00 10.30
C TYR A 10 -9.89 -1.56 9.89
N LEU A 11 -11.13 -1.37 9.41
CA LEU A 11 -11.65 -0.04 9.09
C LEU A 11 -11.73 0.86 10.33
N ILE A 12 -12.27 0.35 11.44
CA ILE A 12 -12.35 1.10 12.70
C ILE A 12 -10.94 1.51 13.16
N PHE A 13 -10.00 0.58 13.24
CA PHE A 13 -8.63 0.91 13.66
C PHE A 13 -7.96 1.89 12.71
N SER A 14 -8.21 1.79 11.40
CA SER A 14 -7.71 2.74 10.41
C SER A 14 -8.25 4.16 10.64
N ILE A 15 -9.54 4.29 10.94
CA ILE A 15 -10.20 5.58 11.24
C ILE A 15 -9.66 6.15 12.54
N ILE A 16 -9.56 5.34 13.59
CA ILE A 16 -8.99 5.74 14.88
C ILE A 16 -7.54 6.23 14.70
N GLY A 17 -6.73 5.50 13.93
CA GLY A 17 -5.35 5.89 13.62
C GLY A 17 -5.27 7.24 12.88
N ALA A 18 -6.15 7.47 11.91
CA ALA A 18 -6.23 8.76 11.21
C ALA A 18 -6.63 9.90 12.15
N PHE A 19 -7.63 9.69 13.00
CA PHE A 19 -8.06 10.67 14.01
C PHE A 19 -6.95 10.98 15.02
N PHE A 20 -6.21 9.96 15.45
CA PHE A 20 -5.10 10.14 16.35
C PHE A 20 -3.99 10.99 15.73
N LEU A 21 -3.61 10.73 14.47
CA LEU A 21 -2.64 11.56 13.75
C LEU A 21 -3.15 13.00 13.56
N LEU A 22 -4.44 13.19 13.30
CA LEU A 22 -5.03 14.52 13.22
C LEU A 22 -4.87 15.28 14.55
N ILE A 23 -5.15 14.63 15.68
CA ILE A 23 -4.96 15.23 17.01
C ILE A 23 -3.48 15.58 17.24
N LEU A 24 -2.55 14.70 16.87
CA LEU A 24 -1.11 14.97 16.99
C LEU A 24 -0.68 16.16 16.14
N VAL A 25 -1.13 16.24 14.89
CA VAL A 25 -0.84 17.37 14.00
C VAL A 25 -1.39 18.66 14.58
N MET A 26 -2.64 18.68 15.06
CA MET A 26 -3.24 19.86 15.69
C MET A 26 -2.46 20.32 16.93
N LYS A 27 -1.96 19.39 17.74
CA LYS A 27 -1.08 19.70 18.88
C LYS A 27 0.30 20.17 18.45
N GLY A 28 0.87 19.57 17.40
CA GLY A 28 2.19 19.93 16.87
C GLY A 28 2.25 21.34 16.29
N LEU A 29 1.12 21.88 15.82
CA LEU A 29 1.07 23.26 15.30
C LEU A 29 1.55 24.31 16.31
N THR A 30 1.38 24.07 17.62
CA THR A 30 1.87 24.98 18.68
C THR A 30 3.32 24.71 19.10
N SER A 31 3.92 23.60 18.67
CA SER A 31 5.32 23.26 18.97
C SER A 31 6.27 24.24 18.28
N THR A 32 7.32 24.69 18.98
CA THR A 32 8.32 25.61 18.42
C THR A 32 9.61 24.92 18.02
N SER A 33 9.79 23.65 18.39
CA SER A 33 11.00 22.90 18.11
C SER A 33 11.03 22.43 16.65
N PRO A 34 12.00 22.87 15.83
CA PRO A 34 12.18 22.32 14.49
C PRO A 34 12.71 20.88 14.58
N LEU A 35 12.32 20.06 13.60
CA LEU A 35 12.84 18.70 13.47
C LEU A 35 14.34 18.74 13.17
N GLN A 36 15.17 18.07 13.97
CA GLN A 36 16.61 18.08 13.76
C GLN A 36 17.00 17.19 12.57
N PHE A 37 18.15 17.47 11.96
CA PHE A 37 18.65 16.68 10.82
C PHE A 37 18.78 15.18 11.13
N GLN A 38 19.23 14.82 12.34
CA GLN A 38 19.35 13.42 12.76
C GLN A 38 17.98 12.73 12.85
N GLU A 39 16.97 13.44 13.32
CA GLU A 39 15.59 12.96 13.44
C GLU A 39 14.95 12.74 12.07
N LYS A 40 15.14 13.71 11.17
CA LYS A 40 14.79 13.63 9.76
C LYS A 40 15.42 12.40 9.10
N LEU A 41 16.68 12.11 9.40
CA LEU A 41 17.39 10.95 8.88
C LEU A 41 16.78 9.64 9.38
N TRP A 42 16.36 9.55 10.64
CA TRP A 42 15.70 8.35 11.19
C TRP A 42 14.36 8.04 10.53
N ILE A 43 13.50 9.05 10.37
CA ILE A 43 12.20 8.89 9.70
C ILE A 43 12.41 8.49 8.24
N SER A 44 13.29 9.21 7.53
CA SER A 44 13.54 9.00 6.10
C SER A 44 14.20 7.64 5.83
N SER A 45 15.14 7.21 6.67
CA SER A 45 15.78 5.89 6.55
C SER A 45 14.77 4.76 6.77
N SER A 46 13.85 4.94 7.71
CA SER A 46 12.77 3.99 7.97
C SER A 46 11.83 3.88 6.77
N LEU A 47 11.40 5.00 6.20
CA LEU A 47 10.60 5.03 4.97
C LEU A 47 11.34 4.39 3.79
N PHE A 48 12.61 4.73 3.60
CA PHE A 48 13.45 4.18 2.53
C PHE A 48 13.52 2.65 2.61
N LEU A 49 13.76 2.10 3.81
CA LEU A 49 13.76 0.66 4.03
C LEU A 49 12.37 0.05 3.74
N CYS A 50 11.29 0.69 4.20
CA CYS A 50 9.93 0.24 3.92
C CYS A 50 9.63 0.20 2.41
N PHE A 51 10.11 1.21 1.65
CA PHE A 51 9.92 1.25 0.21
C PHE A 51 10.71 0.18 -0.53
N LEU A 52 11.97 -0.08 -0.13
CA LEU A 52 12.74 -1.20 -0.68
C LEU A 52 12.09 -2.57 -0.42
N LEU A 53 11.56 -2.76 0.79
CA LEU A 53 10.81 -3.97 1.12
C LEU A 53 9.53 -4.06 0.28
N GLY A 54 8.79 -2.95 0.13
CA GLY A 54 7.61 -2.87 -0.73
C GLY A 54 7.92 -3.25 -2.18
N ILE A 55 9.01 -2.74 -2.76
CA ILE A 55 9.44 -3.07 -4.12
C ILE A 55 9.69 -4.58 -4.24
N SER A 56 10.37 -5.16 -3.26
CA SER A 56 10.64 -6.61 -3.22
C SER A 56 9.34 -7.43 -3.22
N PHE A 57 8.33 -7.01 -2.43
CA PHE A 57 7.02 -7.67 -2.39
C PHE A 57 6.22 -7.52 -3.68
N THR A 58 6.34 -6.40 -4.39
CA THR A 58 5.64 -6.21 -5.68
C THR A 58 6.22 -7.07 -6.81
N ILE A 59 7.55 -7.25 -6.85
CA ILE A 59 8.22 -8.07 -7.89
C ILE A 59 8.01 -9.56 -7.61
N ARG A 60 8.04 -10.00 -6.35
CA ARG A 60 7.92 -11.41 -5.96
C ARG A 60 6.96 -11.61 -4.77
N PRO A 61 5.63 -11.55 -4.98
CA PRO A 61 4.64 -11.62 -3.90
C PRO A 61 4.63 -12.94 -3.10
N ASN A 62 5.35 -13.98 -3.54
CA ASN A 62 5.42 -15.30 -2.88
C ASN A 62 6.84 -15.75 -2.50
N TRP A 63 7.83 -14.85 -2.48
CA TRP A 63 9.22 -15.23 -2.20
C TRP A 63 9.41 -15.86 -0.81
N MET A 64 8.77 -15.30 0.23
CA MET A 64 8.80 -15.87 1.58
C MET A 64 8.11 -17.24 1.67
N ARG A 65 7.05 -17.47 0.89
CA ARG A 65 6.33 -18.74 0.86
C ARG A 65 7.16 -19.85 0.24
N HIS A 66 8.02 -19.53 -0.72
CA HIS A 66 8.96 -20.47 -1.32
C HIS A 66 9.98 -20.97 -0.29
N PHE A 67 10.54 -20.10 0.55
CA PHE A 67 11.43 -20.51 1.64
C PHE A 67 10.72 -21.36 2.70
N TYR A 68 9.47 -21.03 3.04
CA TYR A 68 8.71 -21.77 4.04
C TYR A 68 8.23 -23.15 3.54
N HIS A 69 7.84 -23.26 2.27
CA HIS A 69 7.41 -24.54 1.67
C HIS A 69 8.53 -25.41 1.11
N LYS A 70 9.74 -24.89 0.87
CA LYS A 70 10.89 -25.71 0.47
C LYS A 70 11.27 -26.74 1.54
N LYS A 71 10.88 -26.51 2.80
CA LYS A 71 11.05 -27.49 3.90
C LYS A 71 9.92 -28.54 3.98
N LYS A 72 8.80 -28.37 3.28
CA LYS A 72 7.60 -29.23 3.40
C LYS A 72 7.28 -30.05 2.14
N ASN A 73 7.85 -29.70 0.97
CA ASN A 73 7.47 -30.27 -0.33
C ASN A 73 8.50 -31.23 -0.96
N GLU A 74 9.24 -32.00 -0.17
CA GLU A 74 9.99 -33.15 -0.70
C GLU A 74 9.12 -34.40 -0.89
N LYS A 75 7.84 -34.39 -0.49
CA LYS A 75 7.02 -35.62 -0.43
C LYS A 75 5.78 -35.72 -1.31
N ASN A 76 5.40 -34.72 -2.12
CA ASN A 76 4.20 -34.86 -2.97
C ASN A 76 4.34 -34.14 -4.32
N LEU A 77 4.98 -34.80 -5.28
CA LEU A 77 4.96 -34.44 -6.69
C LEU A 77 4.12 -35.48 -7.45
N LEU A 78 2.80 -35.29 -7.44
CA LEU A 78 1.92 -35.87 -8.47
C LEU A 78 1.36 -34.71 -9.29
N GLN A 79 1.94 -34.57 -10.48
CA GLN A 79 1.53 -33.64 -11.53
C GLN A 79 0.12 -34.02 -12.02
N THR A 80 -0.79 -33.05 -12.09
CA THR A 80 -2.00 -33.16 -12.92
C THR A 80 -1.79 -32.34 -14.19
N PRO A 81 -1.97 -32.92 -15.40
CA PRO A 81 -1.79 -32.22 -16.66
C PRO A 81 -3.08 -31.47 -17.03
N GLY A 82 -2.94 -30.17 -17.23
CA GLY A 82 -4.03 -29.30 -17.66
C GLY A 82 -3.55 -27.85 -17.62
N LYS A 83 -2.83 -27.42 -18.67
CA LYS A 83 -2.30 -26.05 -18.78
C LYS A 83 -3.47 -25.06 -18.83
N ARG A 84 -3.87 -24.55 -17.67
CA ARG A 84 -4.75 -23.38 -17.55
C ARG A 84 -3.89 -22.13 -17.77
N TYR A 85 -4.23 -21.34 -18.78
CA TYR A 85 -3.55 -20.07 -19.07
C TYR A 85 -3.92 -19.03 -17.98
N PHE A 86 -3.13 -18.98 -16.92
CA PHE A 86 -3.19 -17.89 -15.94
C PHE A 86 -2.54 -16.64 -16.52
N GLN A 87 -3.26 -15.52 -16.55
CA GLN A 87 -2.71 -14.20 -16.88
C GLN A 87 -2.44 -13.48 -15.55
N GLY A 88 -1.22 -13.64 -15.03
CA GLY A 88 -0.87 -13.21 -13.67
C GLY A 88 -1.56 -14.08 -12.60
N HIS A 89 -2.06 -13.45 -11.52
CA HIS A 89 -2.78 -14.14 -10.42
C HIS A 89 -4.29 -14.30 -10.65
N HIS A 90 -4.81 -13.91 -11.82
CA HIS A 90 -6.24 -13.92 -12.11
C HIS A 90 -6.61 -14.97 -13.17
N PRO A 91 -7.81 -15.59 -13.06
CA PRO A 91 -8.40 -16.33 -14.16
C PRO A 91 -8.72 -15.38 -15.32
N ASN A 92 -8.69 -15.88 -16.55
CA ASN A 92 -9.02 -15.12 -17.74
C ASN A 92 -10.55 -14.94 -17.85
N CYS A 93 -11.10 -13.97 -17.10
CA CYS A 93 -12.53 -13.65 -17.04
C CYS A 93 -12.73 -12.17 -17.42
N SER A 94 -13.73 -11.87 -18.26
CA SER A 94 -14.02 -10.50 -18.77
C SER A 94 -14.23 -9.48 -17.66
N THR A 95 -14.64 -9.94 -16.47
CA THR A 95 -14.83 -9.12 -15.27
C THR A 95 -13.51 -8.52 -14.72
N PHE A 96 -12.36 -9.11 -15.07
CA PHE A 96 -11.03 -8.65 -14.63
C PHE A 96 -10.29 -7.78 -15.64
N GLN A 97 -10.85 -7.53 -16.84
CA GLN A 97 -10.16 -6.74 -17.87
C GLN A 97 -9.73 -5.35 -17.39
N ASN A 98 -10.52 -4.73 -16.51
CA ASN A 98 -10.22 -3.40 -15.94
C ASN A 98 -9.17 -3.44 -14.80
N HIS A 99 -8.71 -4.61 -14.37
CA HIS A 99 -7.66 -4.80 -13.35
C HIS A 99 -6.32 -5.24 -13.94
N THR A 100 -6.28 -5.42 -15.26
CA THR A 100 -5.09 -5.87 -15.99
C THR A 100 -4.67 -4.83 -17.01
N ILE A 101 -3.36 -4.64 -17.17
CA ILE A 101 -2.78 -3.85 -18.26
C ILE A 101 -1.89 -4.76 -19.11
N GLN A 102 -1.86 -4.53 -20.42
CA GLN A 102 -0.95 -5.22 -21.32
C GLN A 102 0.29 -4.35 -21.53
N TRP A 103 1.46 -4.84 -21.12
CA TRP A 103 2.74 -4.17 -21.32
C TRP A 103 3.69 -5.12 -22.05
N ASN A 104 4.12 -4.73 -23.24
CA ASN A 104 5.08 -5.48 -24.07
C ASN A 104 4.69 -6.96 -24.25
N GLY A 105 3.42 -7.22 -24.58
CA GLY A 105 2.88 -8.58 -24.76
C GLY A 105 2.61 -9.36 -23.47
N LYS A 106 2.96 -8.84 -22.29
CA LYS A 106 2.68 -9.46 -20.98
C LYS A 106 1.52 -8.77 -20.28
N ILE A 107 0.76 -9.52 -19.49
CA ILE A 107 -0.39 -9.01 -18.74
C ILE A 107 0.02 -8.81 -17.28
N LEU A 108 -0.10 -7.58 -16.79
CA LEU A 108 0.27 -7.17 -15.44
C LEU A 108 -0.96 -6.74 -14.65
N CYS A 109 -0.94 -6.93 -13.33
CA CYS A 109 -1.95 -6.36 -12.44
C CYS A 109 -1.76 -4.84 -12.34
N ALA A 110 -2.78 -4.08 -12.72
CA ALA A 110 -2.78 -2.62 -12.68
C ALA A 110 -2.43 -2.10 -11.27
N GLY A 111 -2.95 -2.75 -10.22
CA GLY A 111 -2.68 -2.36 -8.83
C GLY A 111 -1.23 -2.61 -8.40
N CYS A 112 -0.66 -3.76 -8.75
CA CYS A 112 0.74 -4.08 -8.42
C CYS A 112 1.72 -3.19 -9.20
N PHE A 113 1.44 -2.92 -10.47
CA PHE A 113 2.26 -2.05 -11.29
C PHE A 113 2.21 -0.59 -10.81
N GLY A 114 1.01 -0.08 -10.53
CA GLY A 114 0.85 1.25 -9.93
C GLY A 114 1.61 1.39 -8.62
N HIS A 115 1.45 0.44 -7.70
CA HIS A 115 2.17 0.45 -6.43
C HIS A 115 3.70 0.41 -6.61
N PHE A 116 4.20 -0.41 -7.54
CA PHE A 116 5.63 -0.46 -7.88
C PHE A 116 6.16 0.90 -8.38
N LEU A 117 5.43 1.57 -9.29
CA LEU A 117 5.80 2.90 -9.76
C LEU A 117 5.81 3.92 -8.61
N GLY A 118 4.76 3.92 -7.78
CA GLY A 118 4.66 4.80 -6.62
C GLY A 118 5.84 4.65 -5.66
N LEU A 119 6.27 3.40 -5.39
CA LEU A 119 7.40 3.11 -4.51
C LEU A 119 8.71 3.68 -5.06
N TRP A 120 8.96 3.56 -6.36
CA TRP A 120 10.14 4.16 -7.00
C TRP A 120 10.14 5.68 -6.89
N ILE A 121 9.00 6.33 -7.16
CA ILE A 121 8.88 7.78 -7.07
C ILE A 121 9.10 8.24 -5.61
N SER A 122 8.44 7.59 -4.64
CA SER A 122 8.61 7.91 -3.22
C SER A 122 10.05 7.71 -2.74
N LEU A 123 10.75 6.70 -3.25
CA LEU A 123 12.16 6.46 -2.92
C LEU A 123 13.05 7.59 -3.41
N VAL A 124 12.87 8.05 -4.66
CA VAL A 124 13.60 9.20 -5.20
C VAL A 124 13.31 10.47 -4.41
N ILE A 125 12.03 10.75 -4.11
CA ILE A 125 11.64 11.92 -3.33
C ILE A 125 12.25 11.87 -1.92
N THR A 126 12.30 10.70 -1.29
CA THR A 126 12.92 10.53 0.04
C THR A 126 14.41 10.85 0.01
N ILE A 127 15.13 10.39 -1.02
CA ILE A 127 16.56 10.73 -1.20
C ILE A 127 16.72 12.25 -1.37
N VAL A 128 15.93 12.87 -2.23
CA VAL A 128 15.98 14.32 -2.48
C VAL A 128 15.70 15.12 -1.20
N TYR A 129 14.67 14.73 -0.43
CA TYR A 129 14.27 15.37 0.81
C TYR A 129 15.42 15.42 1.85
N VAL A 130 16.19 14.33 1.97
CA VAL A 130 17.33 14.25 2.89
C VAL A 130 18.56 14.95 2.34
N THR A 131 18.91 14.71 1.06
CA THR A 131 20.18 15.18 0.48
C THR A 131 20.25 16.69 0.27
N ILE A 132 19.13 17.33 -0.06
CA ILE A 132 19.05 18.80 -0.22
C ILE A 132 18.74 19.49 1.12
N ASP A 133 18.57 18.71 2.20
CA ASP A 133 18.07 19.18 3.48
C ASP A 133 16.84 20.09 3.36
N VAL A 134 15.83 19.64 2.60
CA VAL A 134 14.58 20.39 2.42
C VAL A 134 13.93 20.67 3.77
N GLN A 135 13.83 21.94 4.15
CA GLN A 135 13.13 22.39 5.35
C GLN A 135 11.70 22.77 4.99
N LEU A 136 10.73 22.07 5.59
CA LEU A 136 9.32 22.32 5.30
C LEU A 136 8.77 23.37 6.26
N THR A 137 8.12 24.40 5.72
CA THR A 137 7.31 25.28 6.57
C THR A 137 6.13 24.49 7.13
N LYS A 138 5.62 24.89 8.31
CA LYS A 138 4.42 24.26 8.90
C LYS A 138 3.23 24.25 7.93
N MET A 139 3.03 25.33 7.17
CA MET A 139 1.96 25.38 6.17
C MET A 139 2.15 24.33 5.07
N THR A 140 3.38 24.20 4.54
CA THR A 140 3.71 23.17 3.56
C THR A 140 3.54 21.76 4.13
N ALA A 141 3.96 21.53 5.38
CA ALA A 141 3.80 20.25 6.04
C ALA A 141 2.31 19.91 6.26
N VAL A 142 1.48 20.86 6.71
CA VAL A 142 0.02 20.66 6.86
C VAL A 142 -0.62 20.35 5.51
N PHE A 143 -0.21 21.03 4.44
CA PHE A 143 -0.66 20.73 3.09
C PHE A 143 -0.30 19.30 2.68
N LEU A 144 0.96 18.87 2.89
CA LEU A 144 1.40 17.51 2.59
C LEU A 144 0.63 16.46 3.40
N PHE A 145 0.41 16.70 4.69
CA PHE A 145 -0.37 15.82 5.55
C PHE A 145 -1.81 15.66 5.02
N SER A 146 -2.46 16.79 4.71
CA SER A 146 -3.84 16.83 4.22
C SER A 146 -3.98 16.17 2.86
N ALA A 147 -3.04 16.45 1.94
CA ALA A 147 -2.97 15.80 0.63
C ALA A 147 -2.75 14.28 0.77
N GLY A 148 -1.88 13.87 1.69
CA GLY A 148 -1.62 12.46 2.00
C GLY A 148 -2.88 11.74 2.48
N LEU A 149 -3.61 12.31 3.44
CA LEU A 149 -4.89 11.75 3.91
C LEU A 149 -5.96 11.73 2.84
N LEU A 150 -6.05 12.77 2.00
CA LEU A 150 -7.00 12.83 0.88
C LEU A 150 -6.73 11.71 -0.13
N ILE A 151 -5.46 11.50 -0.51
CA ILE A 151 -5.08 10.39 -1.39
C ILE A 151 -5.47 9.04 -0.77
N LEU A 152 -5.23 8.85 0.53
CA LEU A 152 -5.60 7.62 1.23
C LEU A 152 -7.11 7.38 1.20
N LEU A 153 -7.91 8.44 1.41
CA LEU A 153 -9.37 8.38 1.32
C LEU A 153 -9.83 8.04 -0.10
N LEU A 154 -9.29 8.71 -1.12
CA LEU A 154 -9.60 8.43 -2.53
C LEU A 154 -9.28 6.98 -2.90
N MET A 155 -8.20 6.43 -2.36
CA MET A 155 -7.84 5.03 -2.55
C MET A 155 -8.88 4.09 -1.94
N TYR A 156 -9.39 4.34 -0.72
CA TYR A 156 -10.46 3.53 -0.16
C TYR A 156 -11.76 3.65 -0.95
N ILE A 157 -12.11 4.85 -1.41
CA ILE A 157 -13.28 5.08 -2.27
C ILE A 157 -13.14 4.29 -3.59
N GLU A 158 -11.96 4.27 -4.19
CA GLU A 158 -11.68 3.49 -5.41
C GLU A 158 -11.84 1.98 -5.20
N ILE A 159 -11.52 1.45 -4.02
CA ILE A 159 -11.73 0.03 -3.72
C ILE A 159 -13.23 -0.28 -3.51
N LEU A 160 -14.00 0.66 -2.98
CA LEU A 160 -15.44 0.50 -2.81
C LEU A 160 -16.20 0.68 -4.13
N HIS A 161 -15.82 1.68 -4.93
CA HIS A 161 -16.47 2.01 -6.19
C HIS A 161 -15.86 1.23 -7.36
N ARG A 162 -16.66 0.68 -8.27
CA ARG A 162 -16.14 -0.13 -9.40
C ARG A 162 -15.47 0.79 -10.41
N SER A 163 -14.17 1.04 -10.24
CA SER A 163 -13.38 1.76 -11.23
C SER A 163 -13.50 1.08 -12.59
N THR A 164 -13.93 1.86 -13.58
CA THR A 164 -14.17 1.39 -14.95
C THR A 164 -12.90 1.40 -15.81
N HIS A 165 -11.81 2.06 -15.36
CA HIS A 165 -10.61 2.25 -16.16
C HIS A 165 -9.35 1.76 -15.44
N ALA A 166 -8.64 0.82 -16.09
CA ALA A 166 -7.38 0.26 -15.58
C ALA A 166 -6.32 1.33 -15.31
N SER A 167 -6.21 2.36 -16.16
CA SER A 167 -5.25 3.44 -15.99
C SER A 167 -5.50 4.27 -14.73
N PHE A 168 -6.77 4.55 -14.41
CA PHE A 168 -7.13 5.24 -13.16
C PHE A 168 -6.77 4.39 -11.94
N HIS A 169 -6.98 3.06 -12.03
CA HIS A 169 -6.56 2.13 -10.99
C HIS A 169 -5.02 2.16 -10.81
N VAL A 170 -4.24 2.11 -11.90
CA VAL A 170 -2.76 2.26 -11.82
C VAL A 170 -2.39 3.56 -11.13
N PHE A 171 -2.96 4.69 -11.56
CA PHE A 171 -2.65 6.02 -11.04
C PHE A 171 -2.91 6.14 -9.55
N ILE A 172 -4.11 5.79 -9.07
CA ILE A 172 -4.46 5.85 -7.64
C ILE A 172 -3.55 4.95 -6.80
N ASN A 173 -3.19 3.76 -7.31
CA ASN A 173 -2.28 2.86 -6.61
C ASN A 173 -0.83 3.37 -6.56
N ALA A 174 -0.39 4.16 -7.54
CA ALA A 174 0.90 4.85 -7.53
C ALA A 174 0.94 6.02 -6.53
N LEU A 175 -0.20 6.64 -6.23
CA LEU A 175 -0.26 7.69 -5.22
C LEU A 175 -0.17 7.16 -3.77
N LEU A 176 -0.42 5.87 -3.53
CA LEU A 176 -0.43 5.33 -2.16
C LEU A 176 0.93 5.44 -1.44
N PRO A 177 2.07 5.02 -2.02
CA PRO A 177 3.38 5.23 -1.39
C PRO A 177 3.72 6.71 -1.20
N LEU A 178 3.21 7.59 -2.07
CA LEU A 178 3.40 9.05 -1.95
C LEU A 178 2.59 9.61 -0.78
N SER A 179 1.38 9.12 -0.56
CA SER A 179 0.58 9.43 0.62
C SER A 179 1.31 9.06 1.91
N PHE A 180 1.91 7.87 1.98
CA PHE A 180 2.66 7.43 3.16
C PHE A 180 3.90 8.30 3.42
N PHE A 181 4.66 8.61 2.37
CA PHE A 181 5.76 9.57 2.47
C PHE A 181 5.29 10.91 3.03
N SER A 182 4.26 11.51 2.41
CA SER A 182 3.76 12.83 2.78
C SER A 182 3.23 12.88 4.21
N ILE A 183 2.47 11.86 4.64
CA ILE A 183 1.96 11.79 6.02
C ILE A 183 3.11 11.68 7.01
N SER A 184 4.06 10.77 6.77
CA SER A 184 5.12 10.52 7.74
C SER A 184 6.12 11.66 7.90
N ILE A 185 6.51 12.28 6.79
CA ILE A 185 7.36 13.47 6.83
C ILE A 185 6.61 14.64 7.46
N ALA A 186 5.36 14.89 7.06
CA ALA A 186 4.59 16.00 7.61
C ALA A 186 4.34 15.87 9.11
N VAL A 187 4.04 14.67 9.61
CA VAL A 187 3.86 14.45 11.06
C VAL A 187 5.16 14.75 11.80
N GLY A 188 6.31 14.28 11.31
CA GLY A 188 7.62 14.60 11.90
C GLY A 188 7.90 16.11 11.91
N GLU A 189 7.73 16.78 10.78
CA GLU A 189 7.99 18.22 10.61
C GLU A 189 7.04 19.10 11.44
N ILE A 190 5.76 18.73 11.55
CA ILE A 190 4.79 19.51 12.32
C ILE A 190 5.02 19.33 13.82
N THR A 191 5.33 18.11 14.27
CA THR A 191 5.46 17.82 15.70
C THR A 191 6.86 18.14 16.24
N GLY A 192 7.88 18.10 15.38
CA GLY A 192 9.29 18.21 15.77
C GLY A 192 9.81 16.99 16.51
N GLU A 193 9.13 15.85 16.41
CA GLU A 193 9.40 14.66 17.23
C GLU A 193 9.52 13.40 16.37
N THR A 194 10.69 12.76 16.39
CA THR A 194 10.97 11.52 15.63
C THR A 194 9.94 10.41 15.91
N LEU A 195 9.52 10.29 17.18
CA LEU A 195 8.63 9.23 17.63
C LEU A 195 7.29 9.24 16.88
N TYR A 196 6.70 10.42 16.67
CA TYR A 196 5.43 10.55 15.96
C TYR A 196 5.58 10.30 14.46
N GLY A 197 6.71 10.70 13.88
CA GLY A 197 7.09 10.33 12.51
C GLY A 197 7.13 8.80 12.33
N LEU A 198 7.86 8.08 13.20
CA LEU A 198 7.93 6.62 13.14
C LEU A 198 6.58 5.94 13.44
N PHE A 199 5.81 6.47 14.38
CA PHE A 199 4.47 5.98 14.69
C PHE A 199 3.52 6.11 13.47
N SER A 200 3.63 7.19 12.70
CA SER A 200 2.84 7.34 11.48
C SER A 200 3.18 6.28 10.42
N ILE A 201 4.44 5.83 10.33
CA ILE A 201 4.86 4.73 9.44
C ILE A 201 4.18 3.43 9.84
N LEU A 202 4.08 3.15 11.16
CA LEU A 202 3.33 2.01 11.67
C LEU A 202 1.84 2.08 11.25
N LEU A 203 1.22 3.25 11.33
CA LEU A 203 -0.15 3.44 10.86
C LEU A 203 -0.27 3.29 9.34
N CYS A 204 0.74 3.68 8.57
CA CYS A 204 0.78 3.41 7.13
C CYS A 204 0.74 1.91 6.83
N PHE A 205 1.41 1.07 7.63
CA PHE A 205 1.28 -0.39 7.51
C PHE A 205 -0.12 -0.89 7.85
N LEU A 206 -0.77 -0.35 8.88
CA LEU A 206 -2.16 -0.66 9.21
C LEU A 206 -3.11 -0.32 8.05
N TRP A 207 -2.92 0.84 7.43
CA TRP A 207 -3.72 1.25 6.26
C TRP A 207 -3.43 0.41 5.02
N LEU A 208 -2.17 0.03 4.80
CA LEU A 208 -1.79 -0.89 3.73
C LEU A 208 -2.45 -2.27 3.93
N ASP A 209 -2.44 -2.82 5.14
CA ASP A 209 -3.09 -4.10 5.43
C ASP A 209 -4.60 -3.99 5.27
N THR A 210 -5.21 -2.92 5.79
CA THR A 210 -6.65 -2.63 5.61
C THR A 210 -7.04 -2.61 4.13
N ARG A 211 -6.24 -1.93 3.29
CA ARG A 211 -6.38 -1.95 1.83
C ARG A 211 -6.30 -3.36 1.27
N VAL A 212 -5.31 -4.15 1.68
CA VAL A 212 -5.13 -5.53 1.20
C VAL A 212 -6.34 -6.39 1.56
N GLN A 213 -6.88 -6.27 2.77
CA GLN A 213 -8.07 -7.01 3.19
C GLN A 213 -9.33 -6.59 2.43
N LEU A 214 -9.52 -5.27 2.21
CA LEU A 214 -10.61 -4.75 1.37
C LEU A 214 -10.50 -5.25 -0.07
N SER A 215 -9.30 -5.21 -0.65
CA SER A 215 -9.04 -5.70 -1.99
C SER A 215 -9.32 -7.21 -2.10
N LYS A 216 -8.90 -8.03 -1.13
CA LYS A 216 -9.22 -9.47 -1.08
C LYS A 216 -10.72 -9.72 -1.00
N ALA A 217 -11.44 -8.98 -0.13
CA ALA A 217 -12.89 -9.10 0.00
C ALA A 217 -13.59 -8.84 -1.34
N ARG A 218 -13.16 -7.77 -2.03
CA ARG A 218 -13.66 -7.40 -3.35
C ARG A 218 -13.34 -8.45 -4.41
N HIS A 219 -12.10 -8.94 -4.45
CA HIS A 219 -11.69 -10.00 -5.38
C HIS A 219 -12.52 -11.27 -5.18
N LYS A 220 -12.84 -11.62 -3.93
CA LYS A 220 -13.73 -12.77 -3.63
C LYS A 220 -15.14 -12.55 -4.17
N GLN A 221 -15.68 -11.34 -4.03
CA GLN A 221 -17.00 -10.99 -4.57
C GLN A 221 -17.02 -11.02 -6.10
N LEU A 222 -16.02 -10.44 -6.77
CA LEU A 222 -15.89 -10.48 -8.23
C LEU A 222 -15.69 -11.91 -8.74
N CYS A 223 -14.88 -12.71 -8.06
CA CYS A 223 -14.67 -14.11 -8.42
C CYS A 223 -15.96 -14.92 -8.38
N ALA A 224 -16.84 -14.68 -7.40
CA ALA A 224 -18.13 -15.39 -7.30
C ALA A 224 -19.05 -15.13 -8.51
N SER A 225 -18.79 -14.07 -9.30
CA SER A 225 -19.51 -13.78 -10.54
C SER A 225 -18.88 -14.36 -11.80
N CYS A 226 -17.70 -15.01 -11.72
CA CYS A 226 -17.09 -15.69 -12.88
C CYS A 226 -17.53 -17.16 -12.94
N THR A 227 -17.74 -17.67 -14.16
CA THR A 227 -18.06 -19.09 -14.43
C THR A 227 -16.87 -20.03 -14.19
N GLU A 228 -15.64 -19.52 -14.23
CA GLU A 228 -14.43 -20.30 -13.93
C GLU A 228 -14.00 -20.21 -12.45
N SER A 229 -13.54 -21.34 -11.89
CA SER A 229 -13.09 -21.41 -10.49
C SER A 229 -11.81 -20.58 -10.25
N CYS A 230 -11.87 -19.51 -9.45
CA CYS A 230 -10.64 -18.83 -9.00
C CYS A 230 -9.97 -19.62 -7.86
N LYS A 231 -9.13 -20.59 -8.24
CA LYS A 231 -8.49 -21.52 -7.29
C LYS A 231 -7.35 -20.92 -6.44
N LEU A 232 -7.11 -19.61 -6.47
CA LEU A 232 -5.96 -18.97 -5.79
C LEU A 232 -6.24 -18.40 -4.39
N PHE A 233 -7.49 -18.43 -3.90
CA PHE A 233 -7.86 -17.94 -2.55
C PHE A 233 -8.57 -18.99 -1.69
N VAL A 234 -8.21 -20.26 -1.81
CA VAL A 234 -8.63 -21.28 -0.83
C VAL A 234 -7.57 -21.29 0.28
N PRO A 235 -7.85 -20.76 1.49
CA PRO A 235 -7.12 -21.24 2.66
C PRO A 235 -7.49 -22.72 2.79
N ALA A 236 -6.48 -23.59 2.74
CA ALA A 236 -6.62 -24.93 3.30
C ALA A 236 -6.89 -24.82 4.80
#